data_AF-A0A3P7IU72-F1
#
_entry.id   AF-A0A3P7IU72-F1
#
_cell.length_a   1.000
_cell.length_b   1.000
_cell.length_c   1.000
_cell.angle_alpha   90.00
_cell.angle_beta   90.00
_cell.angle_gamma   90.00
#
_symmetry.space_group_name_H-M   'P 1'
#
loop_
_entity.id
_entity.type
_entity.pdbx_description
1 polymer ?
#
loop_
_entity_poly.entity_id
_entity_poly.type
_entity_poly.pdbx_seq_one_letter_code
_entity_poly.pdbx_strand_id
1 'polypeptide(L)'
;MSRISLQVRELLPSGAVAFGIYYDNPRDRDEHLLQSAVGVIFGEDDKSLYTDNYAQQLTRWGYEKMVLPKIERAVEVTQPYTGSLSIFALIYRTYGIIRQFIEDKRLETALAIEFYSTDEICVSFPLDHVKEFIVPEHLSLEALEAKLARKKFDSDEESSESEAEHASEVEIPEEGEIDMAAGGDKKDN
;
A
#
# COMPACT_ATOMS: atom_id res chain seq x y z
N MET A 1 2.45 -4.32 -5.77
CA MET A 1 2.02 -2.89 -5.80
C MET A 1 0.50 -2.79 -5.98
N SER A 2 -0.17 -1.81 -5.36
CA SER A 2 -1.62 -1.48 -5.46
C SER A 2 -2.61 -2.02 -4.40
N ARG A 3 -2.28 -1.93 -3.11
CA ARG A 3 -3.32 -1.73 -2.06
C ARG A 3 -3.37 -0.30 -1.51
N ILE A 4 -2.23 0.38 -1.56
CA ILE A 4 -2.01 1.69 -0.92
C ILE A 4 -2.74 2.80 -1.69
N SER A 5 -2.71 2.81 -3.02
CA SER A 5 -3.34 3.86 -3.85
C SER A 5 -4.87 3.92 -3.72
N LEU A 6 -5.53 2.77 -3.54
CA LEU A 6 -6.98 2.70 -3.33
C LEU A 6 -7.36 3.16 -1.92
N GLN A 7 -6.63 2.72 -0.89
CA GLN A 7 -6.90 3.11 0.50
C GLN A 7 -6.69 4.60 0.76
N VAL A 8 -5.66 5.21 0.16
CA VAL A 8 -5.44 6.65 0.28
C VAL A 8 -6.61 7.41 -0.32
N ARG A 9 -7.18 6.98 -1.47
CA ARG A 9 -8.35 7.65 -2.08
C ARG A 9 -9.62 7.62 -1.24
N GLU A 10 -9.84 6.61 -0.40
CA GLU A 10 -11.00 6.60 0.51
C GLU A 10 -10.91 7.66 1.61
N LEU A 11 -9.70 8.10 1.95
CA LEU A 11 -9.42 9.13 2.94
C LEU A 11 -9.37 10.55 2.35
N LEU A 12 -9.55 10.67 1.03
CA LEU A 12 -9.42 11.91 0.29
C LEU A 12 -10.77 12.62 0.09
N PRO A 13 -10.84 13.95 0.35
CA PRO A 13 -11.99 14.73 -0.06
C PRO A 13 -12.16 14.69 -1.58
N SER A 14 -13.40 14.79 -2.06
CA SER A 14 -13.71 14.77 -3.49
C SER A 14 -12.91 15.84 -4.23
N GLY A 15 -12.17 15.43 -5.26
CA GLY A 15 -11.31 16.33 -6.05
C GLY A 15 -9.88 16.48 -5.53
N ALA A 16 -9.46 15.72 -4.51
CA ALA A 16 -8.07 15.77 -4.07
C ALA A 16 -7.10 15.01 -4.97
N VAL A 17 -5.95 15.63 -5.16
CA VAL A 17 -4.83 15.04 -5.91
C VAL A 17 -3.99 14.23 -4.92
N ALA A 18 -3.97 12.91 -5.14
CA ALA A 18 -3.06 12.03 -4.42
C ALA A 18 -1.72 11.98 -5.16
N PHE A 19 -0.64 11.69 -4.46
CA PHE A 19 0.63 11.38 -5.10
C PHE A 19 1.29 10.14 -4.49
N GLY A 20 2.12 9.47 -5.30
CA GLY A 20 3.02 8.42 -4.88
C GLY A 20 4.44 8.70 -5.39
N ILE A 21 5.43 8.59 -4.51
CA ILE A 21 6.85 8.64 -4.85
C ILE A 21 7.39 7.22 -4.72
N TYR A 22 7.92 6.69 -5.80
CA TYR A 22 8.50 5.34 -5.87
C TYR A 22 10.00 5.48 -6.03
N TYR A 23 10.73 5.08 -4.99
CA TYR A 23 12.18 5.21 -4.94
C TYR A 23 12.90 4.12 -5.73
N ASP A 24 12.18 3.04 -6.06
CA ASP A 24 12.77 1.80 -6.54
C ASP A 24 12.04 1.25 -7.76
N ASN A 25 12.79 0.60 -8.64
CA ASN A 25 12.22 -0.13 -9.76
C ASN A 25 11.81 -1.55 -9.30
N PRO A 26 10.50 -1.90 -9.35
CA PRO A 26 10.03 -3.24 -8.96
C PRO A 26 10.55 -4.38 -9.85
N ARG A 27 11.19 -4.07 -10.99
CA ARG A 27 11.84 -5.09 -11.84
C ARG A 27 13.26 -5.41 -11.43
N ASP A 28 13.94 -4.46 -10.78
CA ASP A 28 15.36 -4.57 -10.44
C ASP A 28 15.58 -4.88 -8.96
N ARG A 29 14.57 -4.63 -8.12
CA ARG A 29 14.63 -4.82 -6.67
C ARG A 29 13.57 -5.80 -6.18
N ASP A 30 13.95 -6.60 -5.19
CA ASP A 30 13.06 -7.56 -4.50
C ASP A 30 11.85 -6.84 -3.89
N GLU A 31 10.67 -7.47 -3.98
CA GLU A 31 9.39 -6.90 -3.56
C GLU A 31 9.39 -6.45 -2.09
N HIS A 32 10.13 -7.16 -1.24
CA HIS A 32 10.23 -6.84 0.19
C HIS A 32 11.14 -5.64 0.50
N LEU A 33 11.92 -5.18 -0.48
CA LEU A 33 12.85 -4.07 -0.34
C LEU A 33 12.37 -2.79 -1.06
N LEU A 34 11.19 -2.84 -1.68
CA LEU A 34 10.59 -1.69 -2.35
C LEU A 34 10.06 -0.70 -1.32
N GLN A 35 10.48 0.55 -1.48
CA GLN A 35 10.01 1.66 -0.67
C GLN A 35 9.25 2.68 -1.52
N SER A 36 8.19 3.24 -0.94
CA SER A 36 7.39 4.29 -1.57
C SER A 36 6.84 5.23 -0.51
N ALA A 37 6.73 6.51 -0.84
CA ALA A 37 5.98 7.49 -0.07
C ALA A 37 4.64 7.75 -0.76
N VAL A 38 3.58 7.96 0.01
CA VAL A 38 2.26 8.34 -0.52
C VAL A 38 1.71 9.52 0.26
N GLY A 39 0.99 10.39 -0.45
CA GLY A 39 0.47 11.59 0.17
C GLY A 39 -0.60 12.27 -0.67
N VAL A 40 -0.91 13.48 -0.24
CA VAL A 40 -1.98 14.31 -0.79
C VAL A 40 -1.42 15.70 -1.02
N ILE A 41 -1.73 16.30 -2.17
CA ILE A 41 -1.37 17.68 -2.43
C ILE A 41 -2.33 18.58 -1.64
N PHE A 42 -1.83 19.17 -0.55
CA PHE A 42 -2.64 20.00 0.35
C PHE A 42 -2.63 21.49 -0.03
N GLY A 43 -1.65 21.92 -0.83
CA GLY A 43 -1.50 23.31 -1.25
C GLY A 43 -0.64 23.43 -2.50
N GLU A 44 -0.85 24.51 -3.24
CA GLU A 44 -0.11 24.87 -4.47
C GLU A 44 0.16 26.38 -4.44
N ASP A 45 1.39 26.80 -4.75
CA ASP A 45 1.81 28.22 -4.76
C ASP A 45 1.38 29.01 -3.52
N ASP A 46 1.68 28.48 -2.33
CA ASP A 46 1.32 29.03 -1.01
C ASP A 46 -0.19 29.16 -0.73
N LYS A 47 -1.05 28.57 -1.58
CA LYS A 47 -2.49 28.50 -1.38
C LYS A 47 -2.89 27.14 -0.84
N SER A 48 -3.57 27.13 0.30
CA SER A 48 -4.15 25.90 0.85
C SER A 48 -5.39 25.52 0.05
N LEU A 49 -5.43 24.28 -0.45
CA LEU A 49 -6.55 23.75 -1.22
C LEU A 49 -7.69 23.26 -0.31
N TYR A 50 -7.38 22.97 0.96
CA TYR A 50 -8.33 22.45 1.94
C TYR A 50 -8.32 23.28 3.22
N THR A 51 -9.36 23.06 4.03
CA THR A 51 -9.49 23.70 5.34
C THR A 51 -8.43 23.19 6.32
N ASP A 52 -8.05 24.04 7.28
CA ASP A 52 -7.07 23.68 8.33
C ASP A 52 -7.48 22.44 9.13
N ASN A 53 -8.78 22.17 9.25
CA ASN A 53 -9.29 20.99 9.91
C ASN A 53 -8.84 19.69 9.22
N TYR A 54 -8.77 19.68 7.89
CA TYR A 54 -8.30 18.52 7.13
C TYR A 54 -6.80 18.28 7.34
N ALA A 55 -5.99 19.35 7.38
CA ALA A 55 -4.57 19.25 7.71
C ALA A 55 -4.36 18.64 9.11
N GLN A 56 -5.13 19.06 10.10
CA GLN A 56 -5.05 18.49 11.45
C GLN A 56 -5.44 17.00 11.48
N GLN A 57 -6.43 16.59 10.67
CA GLN A 57 -6.81 15.19 10.54
C GLN A 57 -5.69 14.35 9.92
N LEU A 58 -5.06 14.82 8.85
CA LEU A 58 -3.92 14.16 8.22
C LEU A 58 -2.77 13.95 9.22
N THR A 59 -2.41 14.99 9.99
CA THR A 59 -1.38 14.87 11.03
C THR A 59 -1.78 13.87 12.12
N ARG A 60 -3.05 13.82 12.52
CA ARG A 60 -3.55 12.80 13.47
C ARG A 60 -3.48 11.38 12.92
N TRP A 61 -3.57 11.20 11.60
CA TRP A 61 -3.39 9.92 10.93
C TRP A 61 -1.92 9.56 10.68
N GLY A 62 -0.98 10.40 11.10
CA GLY A 62 0.45 10.16 10.98
C GLY A 62 1.08 10.68 9.67
N TYR A 63 0.39 11.52 8.91
CA TYR A 63 0.98 12.19 7.75
C TYR A 63 1.83 13.38 8.18
N GLU A 64 3.01 13.50 7.58
CA GLU A 64 3.88 14.67 7.72
C GLU A 64 3.74 15.63 6.54
N LYS A 65 4.01 16.92 6.79
CA LYS A 65 4.00 17.94 5.74
C LYS A 65 5.37 18.05 5.12
N MET A 66 5.43 17.94 3.79
CA MET A 66 6.61 18.24 2.99
C MET A 66 6.23 19.18 1.85
N VAL A 67 7.18 20.01 1.43
CA VAL A 67 7.06 20.82 0.21
C VAL A 67 7.79 20.09 -0.90
N LEU A 68 7.09 19.77 -1.98
CA LEU A 68 7.72 19.19 -3.16
C LEU A 68 8.60 20.25 -3.82
N PRO A 69 9.88 19.96 -4.09
CA PRO A 69 10.79 20.92 -4.68
C PRO A 69 10.36 21.23 -6.12
N LYS A 70 10.62 22.46 -6.55
CA LYS A 70 10.38 22.87 -7.93
C LYS A 70 11.37 22.17 -8.85
N ILE A 71 10.85 21.47 -9.86
CA ILE A 71 11.65 20.78 -10.87
C ILE A 71 11.76 21.65 -12.14
N GLU A 72 12.99 21.77 -12.67
CA GLU A 72 13.22 22.43 -13.96
C GLU A 72 13.23 21.43 -15.12
N ARG A 73 13.73 20.22 -14.89
CA ARG A 73 13.79 19.15 -15.90
C ARG A 73 13.17 17.88 -15.35
N ALA A 74 12.18 17.36 -16.06
CA ALA A 74 11.57 16.07 -15.79
C ALA A 74 11.10 15.44 -17.10
N VAL A 75 10.99 14.11 -17.10
CA VAL A 75 10.26 13.37 -18.13
C VAL A 75 8.87 13.12 -17.61
N GLU A 76 7.88 13.69 -18.26
CA GLU A 76 6.49 13.62 -17.81
C GLU A 76 5.59 13.02 -18.89
N VAL A 77 4.60 12.25 -18.45
CA VAL A 77 3.49 11.81 -19.30
C VAL A 77 2.19 11.86 -18.53
N THR A 78 1.17 12.40 -19.19
CA THR A 78 -0.18 12.48 -18.64
C THR A 78 -1.10 11.58 -19.46
N GLN A 79 -1.93 10.81 -18.77
CA GLN A 79 -2.94 9.96 -19.40
C GLN A 79 -4.31 10.16 -18.72
N PRO A 80 -5.42 9.96 -19.45
CA PRO A 80 -6.75 10.03 -18.87
C PRO A 80 -7.01 8.89 -17.89
N TYR A 81 -7.69 9.22 -16.78
CA TYR A 81 -8.18 8.30 -15.77
C TYR A 81 -9.68 8.09 -15.92
N THR A 82 -10.08 6.98 -16.53
CA THR A 82 -11.50 6.61 -16.72
C THR A 82 -11.93 5.44 -15.83
N GLY A 83 -11.02 4.92 -14.99
CA GLY A 83 -11.26 3.84 -14.03
C GLY A 83 -10.09 2.86 -13.95
N SER A 84 -10.35 1.65 -13.45
CA SER A 84 -9.31 0.63 -13.20
C SER A 84 -8.54 0.20 -14.46
N LEU A 85 -9.17 0.28 -15.65
CA LEU A 85 -8.49 0.01 -16.92
C LEU A 85 -7.35 1.01 -17.21
N SER A 86 -7.48 2.26 -16.76
CA SER A 86 -6.41 3.25 -16.88
C SER A 86 -5.17 2.86 -16.06
N ILE A 87 -5.34 2.14 -14.94
CA ILE A 87 -4.21 1.63 -14.14
C ILE A 87 -3.46 0.51 -14.87
N PHE A 88 -4.19 -0.38 -15.55
CA PHE A 88 -3.54 -1.40 -16.38
C PHE A 88 -2.82 -0.76 -17.58
N ALA A 89 -3.43 0.25 -18.21
CA ALA A 89 -2.78 1.02 -19.27
C ALA A 89 -1.51 1.72 -18.77
N LEU A 90 -1.55 2.29 -17.55
CA LEU A 90 -0.39 2.90 -16.92
C LEU A 90 0.77 1.90 -16.83
N ILE A 91 0.54 0.72 -16.24
CA ILE A 91 1.57 -0.29 -15.99
C ILE A 91 2.13 -0.89 -17.27
N TYR A 92 1.26 -1.33 -18.20
CA TYR A 92 1.68 -2.10 -19.36
C TYR A 92 2.06 -1.25 -20.57
N ARG A 93 1.51 -0.04 -20.69
CA ARG A 93 1.73 0.84 -21.85
C ARG A 93 2.55 2.07 -21.46
N THR A 94 2.06 2.87 -20.52
CA THR A 94 2.63 4.19 -20.23
C THR A 94 4.04 4.08 -19.66
N TYR A 95 4.26 3.21 -18.66
CA TYR A 95 5.61 2.91 -18.17
C TYR A 95 6.54 2.34 -19.26
N GLY A 96 6.00 1.55 -20.20
CA GLY A 96 6.78 1.04 -21.34
C GLY A 96 7.26 2.15 -22.26
N ILE A 97 6.38 3.11 -22.58
CA ILE A 97 6.70 4.26 -23.43
C ILE A 97 7.73 5.17 -22.76
N ILE A 98 7.51 5.52 -21.48
CA ILE A 98 8.44 6.37 -20.73
C ILE A 98 9.82 5.73 -20.66
N ARG A 99 9.88 4.43 -20.38
CA ARG A 99 11.14 3.70 -20.31
C ARG A 99 11.90 3.75 -21.62
N GLN A 100 11.23 3.48 -22.75
CA GLN A 100 11.86 3.58 -24.06
C GLN A 100 12.44 4.99 -24.28
N PHE A 101 11.70 6.03 -23.90
CA PHE A 101 12.16 7.41 -24.02
C PHE A 101 13.38 7.71 -23.14
N ILE A 102 13.39 7.24 -21.89
CA ILE A 102 14.53 7.38 -20.96
C ILE A 102 15.78 6.68 -21.52
N GLU A 103 15.62 5.46 -22.04
CA GLU A 103 16.70 4.65 -22.63
C GLU A 103 17.26 5.30 -23.91
N ASP A 104 16.39 5.74 -24.82
CA ASP A 104 16.77 6.38 -26.09
C ASP A 104 17.54 7.70 -25.86
N LYS A 105 17.16 8.43 -24.82
CA LYS A 105 17.77 9.71 -24.45
C LYS A 105 18.91 9.57 -23.45
N ARG A 106 19.19 8.35 -22.95
CA ARG A 106 20.20 8.05 -21.91
C ARG A 106 20.05 8.94 -20.69
N LEU A 107 18.82 9.12 -20.23
CA LEU A 107 18.52 9.95 -19.05
C LEU A 107 18.74 9.13 -17.78
N GLU A 108 19.37 9.75 -16.79
CA GLU A 108 19.53 9.16 -15.47
C GLU A 108 18.32 9.54 -14.61
N THR A 109 17.42 8.58 -14.37
CA THR A 109 16.25 8.75 -13.50
C THR A 109 16.37 7.83 -12.29
N ALA A 110 16.20 8.37 -11.09
CA ALA A 110 16.37 7.60 -9.85
C ALA A 110 15.07 7.35 -9.08
N LEU A 111 13.99 8.06 -9.38
CA LEU A 111 12.68 7.83 -8.79
C LEU A 111 11.56 8.18 -9.78
N ALA A 112 10.37 7.65 -9.52
CA ALA A 112 9.15 7.99 -10.24
C ALA A 112 8.17 8.67 -9.29
N ILE A 113 7.47 9.69 -9.78
CA ILE A 113 6.38 10.37 -9.07
C ILE A 113 5.12 10.19 -9.89
N GLU A 114 4.05 9.74 -9.24
CA GLU A 114 2.73 9.63 -9.84
C GLU A 114 1.76 10.57 -9.15
N PHE A 115 1.07 11.40 -9.90
CA PHE A 115 -0.03 12.23 -9.44
C PHE A 115 -1.35 11.65 -9.95
N TYR A 116 -2.30 11.51 -9.04
CA TYR A 116 -3.62 10.94 -9.29
C TYR A 116 -4.68 11.99 -9.04
N SER A 117 -5.19 12.55 -10.13
CA SER A 117 -6.30 13.49 -10.13
C SER A 117 -7.63 12.74 -10.37
N THR A 118 -8.73 13.50 -10.49
CA THR A 118 -10.06 12.89 -10.69
C THR A 118 -10.18 12.24 -12.07
N ASP A 119 -9.57 12.84 -13.08
CA ASP A 119 -9.74 12.57 -14.51
C ASP A 119 -8.43 12.24 -15.24
N GLU A 120 -7.28 12.35 -14.56
CA GLU A 120 -5.97 12.11 -15.13
C GLU A 120 -4.98 11.48 -14.15
N ILE A 121 -3.99 10.81 -14.72
CA ILE A 121 -2.79 10.33 -14.03
C ILE A 121 -1.60 10.99 -14.72
N CYS A 122 -0.80 11.74 -13.97
CA CYS A 122 0.48 12.26 -14.41
C CYS A 122 1.60 11.41 -13.81
N VAL A 123 2.54 10.96 -14.63
CA VAL A 123 3.76 10.28 -14.19
C VAL A 123 4.94 11.16 -14.55
N SER A 124 5.73 11.53 -13.55
CA SER A 124 6.87 12.41 -13.69
C SER A 124 8.13 11.74 -13.14
N PHE A 125 9.19 11.78 -13.93
CA PHE A 125 10.53 11.35 -13.55
C PHE A 125 11.41 12.60 -13.45
N PRO A 126 11.62 13.15 -12.25
CA PRO A 126 12.48 14.32 -12.08
C PRO A 126 13.93 13.97 -12.42
N LEU A 127 14.59 14.85 -13.15
CA LEU A 127 16.01 14.73 -13.51
C LEU A 127 16.91 15.59 -12.62
N ASP A 128 16.32 16.57 -11.92
CA ASP A 128 17.00 17.48 -11.00
C ASP A 128 16.41 17.37 -9.60
N HIS A 129 17.18 17.77 -8.59
CA HIS A 129 16.73 17.85 -7.19
C HIS A 129 16.16 16.54 -6.62
N VAL A 130 16.51 15.40 -7.21
CA VAL A 130 15.94 14.08 -6.88
C VAL A 130 16.05 13.74 -5.39
N LYS A 131 17.16 14.14 -4.75
CA LYS A 131 17.40 13.87 -3.32
C LYS A 131 16.41 14.57 -2.40
N GLU A 132 15.80 15.68 -2.84
CA GLU A 132 14.85 16.47 -2.04
C GLU A 132 13.45 15.82 -2.01
N PHE A 133 13.18 14.85 -2.89
CA PHE A 133 11.96 14.04 -2.87
C PHE A 133 12.06 12.81 -1.95
N ILE A 134 13.23 12.56 -1.34
CA ILE A 134 13.43 11.46 -0.41
C ILE A 134 12.88 11.88 0.95
N VAL A 135 11.86 11.16 1.42
CA VAL A 135 11.28 11.40 2.74
C VAL A 135 12.24 10.96 3.86
N PRO A 136 12.21 11.58 5.04
CA PRO A 136 13.08 11.23 6.16
C PRO A 136 12.99 9.76 6.60
N GLU A 137 11.84 9.12 6.39
CA GLU A 137 11.57 7.73 6.74
C GLU A 137 12.19 6.72 5.77
N HIS A 138 12.72 7.19 4.64
CA HIS A 138 13.35 6.32 3.65
C HIS A 138 14.61 5.67 4.22
N LEU A 139 14.62 4.34 4.29
CA LEU A 139 15.73 3.57 4.83
C LEU A 139 16.75 3.22 3.74
N SER A 140 18.02 3.12 4.13
CA SER A 140 19.02 2.48 3.28
C SER A 140 18.71 0.98 3.13
N LEU A 141 19.22 0.37 2.05
CA LEU A 141 19.06 -1.07 1.80
C LEU A 141 19.53 -1.91 2.99
N GLU A 142 20.70 -1.60 3.55
CA GLU A 142 21.26 -2.31 4.71
C GLU A 142 20.34 -2.23 5.94
N ALA A 143 19.75 -1.05 6.19
CA ALA A 143 18.82 -0.86 7.29
C ALA A 143 17.51 -1.63 7.08
N LEU A 144 17.04 -1.73 5.84
CA LEU A 144 15.83 -2.46 5.48
C LEU A 144 16.04 -3.98 5.62
N GLU A 145 17.17 -4.50 5.13
CA GLU A 145 17.57 -5.89 5.30
C GLU A 145 17.72 -6.26 6.78
N ALA A 146 18.37 -5.41 7.59
CA ALA A 146 18.50 -5.62 9.03
C ALA A 146 17.13 -5.63 9.73
N LYS A 147 16.19 -4.76 9.32
CA LYS A 147 14.82 -4.72 9.86
C LYS A 147 14.04 -5.98 9.52
N LEU A 148 14.17 -6.47 8.29
CA LEU A 148 13.53 -7.73 7.85
C LEU A 148 14.13 -8.95 8.57
N ALA A 149 15.46 -8.98 8.76
CA ALA A 149 16.14 -10.04 9.48
C ALA A 149 15.68 -10.12 10.95
N ARG A 150 15.58 -8.97 11.65
CA ARG A 150 15.02 -8.92 13.01
C ARG A 150 13.58 -9.41 13.06
N LYS A 151 12.74 -8.95 12.11
CA LYS A 151 11.33 -9.38 12.05
C LYS A 151 11.18 -10.89 11.82
N LYS A 152 12.05 -11.51 11.02
CA LYS A 152 12.06 -12.98 10.83
C LYS A 152 12.44 -13.69 12.13
N PHE A 153 13.48 -13.21 12.81
CA PHE A 153 13.94 -13.79 14.08
C PHE A 153 12.86 -13.73 15.17
N ASP A 154 12.15 -12.60 15.31
CA ASP A 154 11.07 -12.44 16.30
C ASP A 154 9.83 -13.31 15.97
N SER A 155 9.65 -13.73 14.72
CA SER A 155 8.52 -14.57 14.30
C SER A 155 8.76 -16.07 14.50
N ASP A 156 10.01 -16.50 14.68
CA ASP A 156 10.36 -17.91 14.87
C ASP A 156 10.34 -18.34 16.35
N GLU A 157 10.27 -17.38 17.30
CA GLU A 157 10.22 -17.64 18.75
C GLU A 157 8.80 -17.91 19.30
N GLU A 158 7.74 -17.85 18.47
CA GLU A 158 6.36 -18.16 18.88
C GLU A 158 5.83 -19.49 18.31
N SER A 159 6.73 -20.45 18.06
CA SER A 159 6.38 -21.83 17.72
C SER A 159 7.16 -22.82 18.58
N SER A 160 6.86 -22.85 19.88
CA SER A 160 7.30 -23.92 20.76
C SER A 160 6.19 -24.32 21.74
N GLU A 161 5.56 -25.44 21.38
CA GLU A 161 5.14 -26.53 22.28
C GLU A 161 3.99 -26.27 23.28
N SER A 162 2.81 -26.77 22.94
CA SER A 162 2.08 -27.63 23.88
C SER A 162 1.56 -28.85 23.13
N GLU A 163 2.33 -29.93 23.29
CA GLU A 163 2.07 -31.27 22.79
C GLU A 163 0.73 -31.82 23.28
N ALA A 164 0.06 -32.54 22.39
CA ALA A 164 -1.03 -33.43 22.75
C ALA A 164 -0.43 -34.69 23.39
N GLU A 165 -0.78 -34.97 24.64
CA GLU A 165 -0.65 -36.32 25.22
C GLU A 165 -2.03 -36.88 25.61
N HIS A 166 -2.14 -38.18 25.41
CA HIS A 166 -3.35 -38.96 25.14
C HIS A 166 -3.53 -40.03 26.23
N ALA A 167 -4.79 -40.35 26.57
CA ALA A 167 -5.29 -41.58 27.25
C ALA A 167 -4.90 -41.76 28.73
N SER A 168 -5.65 -42.40 29.65
CA SER A 168 -6.94 -43.11 29.75
C SER A 168 -7.13 -43.36 31.26
N GLU A 169 -8.34 -43.44 31.83
CA GLU A 169 -8.91 -44.67 32.47
C GLU A 169 -10.22 -44.22 33.18
N VAL A 170 -11.40 -44.52 32.62
CA VAL A 170 -12.41 -45.50 33.10
C VAL A 170 -12.86 -45.30 34.56
N GLU A 171 -14.15 -44.94 34.74
CA GLU A 171 -15.09 -45.70 35.58
C GLU A 171 -16.55 -45.27 35.30
N ILE A 172 -17.37 -46.26 34.93
CA ILE A 172 -18.82 -46.23 34.75
C ILE A 172 -19.44 -46.86 36.00
N PRO A 173 -20.60 -46.37 36.47
CA PRO A 173 -21.75 -47.29 36.64
C PRO A 173 -23.02 -46.67 36.04
N GLU A 174 -23.66 -47.30 35.05
CA GLU A 174 -24.82 -48.22 35.19
C GLU A 174 -25.83 -47.82 36.26
N GLU A 175 -27.03 -47.38 35.87
CA GLU A 175 -28.24 -48.22 35.72
C GLU A 175 -29.44 -47.35 35.29
N GLY A 176 -30.32 -47.89 34.43
CA GLY A 176 -31.59 -47.24 34.08
C GLY A 176 -32.14 -47.64 32.71
N GLU A 177 -32.63 -48.88 32.63
CA GLU A 177 -33.33 -49.52 31.52
C GLU A 177 -34.52 -48.73 30.89
N ILE A 178 -34.60 -48.86 29.56
CA ILE A 178 -35.78 -48.94 28.64
C ILE A 178 -36.81 -47.78 28.64
N ASP A 179 -37.35 -47.31 27.52
CA ASP A 179 -38.06 -48.10 26.51
C ASP A 179 -38.24 -47.34 25.18
N MET A 180 -38.48 -48.12 24.13
CA MET A 180 -38.67 -47.70 22.75
C MET A 180 -40.04 -47.07 22.50
N ALA A 181 -40.14 -46.13 21.55
CA ALA A 181 -41.03 -46.24 20.37
C ALA A 181 -41.15 -44.92 19.59
N ALA A 182 -41.11 -45.09 18.28
CA ALA A 182 -41.38 -44.10 17.26
C ALA A 182 -42.89 -43.83 17.09
N GLY A 183 -43.21 -42.64 16.57
CA GLY A 183 -44.30 -42.48 15.61
C GLY A 183 -45.41 -41.48 15.97
N GLY A 184 -45.63 -40.54 15.04
CA GLY A 184 -46.99 -40.29 14.54
C GLY A 184 -47.74 -39.06 15.03
N ASP A 185 -47.75 -38.04 14.17
CA ASP A 185 -48.91 -37.31 13.61
C ASP A 185 -50.10 -36.87 14.50
N LYS A 186 -50.40 -35.56 14.39
CA LYS A 186 -51.72 -34.89 14.32
C LYS A 186 -52.66 -34.83 15.55
N LYS A 187 -52.87 -33.55 15.91
CA LYS A 187 -54.13 -32.76 15.92
C LYS A 187 -54.92 -32.56 17.22
N ASP A 188 -55.52 -31.38 17.21
CA ASP A 188 -56.68 -30.86 17.93
C ASP A 188 -56.46 -30.31 19.36
N ASN A 189 -56.32 -28.98 19.48
CA ASN A 189 -57.47 -28.10 19.80
C ASN A 189 -57.17 -26.64 19.43
#